data_AF-R7I2E6-F1
#
_entry.id   AF-R7I2E6-F1
#
_cell.length_a   1.000
_cell.length_b   1.000
_cell.length_c   1.000
_cell.angle_alpha   90.00
_cell.angle_beta   90.00
_cell.angle_gamma   90.00
#
_symmetry.space_group_name_H-M   'P 1'
#
loop_
_entity.id
_entity.type
_entity.pdbx_description
1 polymer ?
#
loop_
_entity_poly.entity_id
_entity_poly.type
_entity_poly.pdbx_seq_one_letter_code
_entity_poly.pdbx_strand_id
1 'polypeptide(L)'
;MKFTIDGYLGVVASSNDIDFNYNTNSGKLIKSVNKKWDKNRIIIVPFPNIKGRDERVMIEKMIGNYLSDNKVPIIDLYSHNLGE
;
A
#
# COMPACT_ATOMS: atom_id res chain seq x y z
N MET A 1 -5.26 -0.71 1.30
CA MET A 1 -4.24 -0.20 2.24
C MET A 1 -4.01 -1.21 3.36
N LYS A 2 -2.76 -1.60 3.60
CA LYS A 2 -2.38 -2.61 4.61
C LYS A 2 -1.65 -1.96 5.77
N PHE A 3 -1.92 -2.41 6.99
CA PHE A 3 -1.37 -1.84 8.22
C PHE A 3 -0.44 -2.80 8.94
N THR A 4 0.40 -2.27 9.81
CA THR A 4 1.18 -3.05 10.77
C THR A 4 0.43 -3.17 12.09
N ILE A 5 0.81 -4.18 12.91
CA ILE A 5 0.16 -4.47 14.20
C ILE A 5 0.17 -3.29 15.18
N ASP A 6 1.17 -2.40 15.05
CA ASP A 6 1.35 -1.19 15.85
C ASP A 6 0.70 0.05 15.21
N GLY A 7 -0.12 -0.16 14.17
CA GLY A 7 -1.03 0.85 13.62
C GLY A 7 -0.45 1.73 12.53
N TYR A 8 0.80 1.51 12.08
CA TYR A 8 1.37 2.26 10.97
C TYR A 8 0.79 1.79 9.63
N LEU A 9 0.65 2.73 8.69
CA LEU A 9 0.31 2.41 7.32
C LEU A 9 1.56 1.81 6.65
N GLY A 10 1.46 0.53 6.27
CA GLY A 10 2.56 -0.17 5.62
C GLY A 10 2.66 0.19 4.14
N VAL A 11 1.56 0.03 3.40
CA VAL A 11 1.55 0.28 1.95
C VAL A 11 0.15 0.60 1.44
N VAL A 12 0.09 1.50 0.45
CA VAL A 12 -1.05 1.67 -0.46
C VAL A 12 -0.80 0.73 -1.63
N ALA A 13 -1.73 -0.20 -1.86
CA ALA A 13 -1.59 -1.26 -2.86
C ALA A 13 -2.94 -1.49 -3.53
N SER A 14 -2.92 -1.99 -4.76
CA SER A 14 -4.12 -2.27 -5.56
C SER A 14 -4.19 -3.72 -6.04
N SER A 15 -5.40 -4.26 -6.19
CA SER A 15 -5.62 -5.62 -6.71
C SER A 15 -4.82 -6.71 -5.97
N ASN A 16 -4.01 -7.49 -6.69
CA ASN A 16 -3.28 -8.64 -6.17
C ASN A 16 -2.14 -8.24 -5.22
N ASP A 17 -1.72 -6.98 -5.23
CA ASP A 17 -0.68 -6.48 -4.34
C ASP A 17 -1.19 -6.33 -2.89
N ILE A 18 -2.49 -6.51 -2.68
CA ILE A 18 -3.12 -6.68 -1.37
C ILE A 18 -2.89 -8.11 -0.86
N ASP A 19 -1.62 -8.46 -0.63
CA ASP A 19 -1.21 -9.70 0.01
C ASP A 19 -0.48 -9.45 1.35
N PHE A 20 -0.27 -10.51 2.12
CA PHE A 20 0.50 -10.47 3.38
C PHE A 20 1.79 -11.29 3.30
N ASN A 21 2.28 -11.54 2.09
CA ASN A 21 3.46 -12.36 1.87
C ASN A 21 4.73 -11.52 2.13
N TYR A 22 5.66 -12.06 2.92
CA TYR A 22 6.92 -11.39 3.22
C TYR A 22 7.95 -11.46 2.07
N ASN A 23 7.66 -12.20 1.00
CA ASN A 23 8.52 -12.31 -0.18
C ASN A 23 8.29 -11.19 -1.21
N THR A 24 7.21 -10.41 -1.09
CA THR A 24 6.99 -9.21 -1.92
C THR A 24 7.90 -8.07 -1.51
N ASN A 25 8.03 -7.03 -2.34
CA ASN A 25 8.83 -5.85 -2.03
C ASN A 25 8.35 -5.18 -0.73
N SER A 26 7.05 -4.91 -0.62
CA SER A 26 6.44 -4.36 0.60
C SER A 26 6.65 -5.28 1.81
N GLY A 27 6.50 -6.60 1.63
CA GLY A 27 6.73 -7.58 2.69
C GLY A 27 8.18 -7.59 3.21
N LYS A 28 9.16 -7.56 2.31
CA LYS A 28 10.59 -7.48 2.66
C LYS A 28 10.90 -6.19 3.42
N LEU A 29 10.32 -5.07 3.01
CA LEU A 29 10.50 -3.78 3.67
C LEU A 29 9.91 -3.77 5.08
N ILE A 30 8.69 -4.30 5.26
CA ILE A 30 8.09 -4.42 6.59
C ILE A 30 8.96 -5.26 7.53
N LYS A 31 9.54 -6.35 7.01
CA LYS A 31 10.46 -7.19 7.77
C LYS A 31 11.76 -6.46 8.12
N SER A 32 12.33 -5.67 7.20
CA SER A 32 13.60 -4.96 7.44
C SER A 32 13.48 -3.89 8.51
N VAL A 33 12.29 -3.30 8.70
CA VAL A 33 12.00 -2.34 9.79
C VAL A 33 11.46 -3.01 11.06
N ASN A 34 11.59 -4.33 11.18
CA ASN A 34 11.14 -5.14 12.33
C ASN A 34 9.65 -4.96 12.67
N LYS A 35 8.80 -4.78 11.66
CA LYS A 35 7.35 -4.71 11.81
C LYS A 35 6.69 -5.98 11.28
N LYS A 36 5.40 -6.14 11.60
CA LYS A 36 4.58 -7.27 11.17
C LYS A 36 3.27 -6.77 10.60
N TRP A 37 2.80 -7.41 9.54
CA TRP A 37 1.49 -7.13 8.97
C TRP A 37 0.37 -7.42 9.98
N ASP A 38 -0.60 -6.51 10.05
CA ASP A 38 -1.89 -6.77 10.68
C ASP A 38 -2.85 -7.37 9.66
N LYS A 39 -3.11 -8.67 9.79
CA LYS A 39 -4.03 -9.39 8.89
C LYS A 39 -5.51 -9.10 9.18
N ASN A 40 -5.81 -8.48 10.32
CA ASN A 40 -7.17 -8.15 10.73
C ASN A 40 -7.54 -6.70 10.41
N ARG A 41 -6.57 -5.87 10.00
CA ARG A 41 -6.77 -4.46 9.69
C ARG A 41 -6.39 -4.14 8.26
N ILE A 42 -7.40 -3.99 7.42
CA ILE A 42 -7.29 -3.57 6.03
C ILE A 42 -8.36 -2.52 5.73
N ILE A 43 -8.00 -1.52 4.92
CA ILE A 43 -8.98 -0.63 4.30
C ILE A 43 -9.00 -0.93 2.81
N ILE A 44 -10.18 -1.31 2.31
CA ILE A 44 -10.47 -1.54 0.90
C ILE A 44 -11.40 -0.43 0.43
N VAL A 45 -10.98 0.30 -0.61
CA VAL A 45 -11.83 1.29 -1.28
C VAL A 45 -12.19 0.71 -2.64
N PRO A 46 -13.45 0.27 -2.86
CA PRO A 46 -13.86 -0.25 -4.15
C PRO A 46 -14.08 0.90 -5.14
N PHE A 47 -13.52 0.77 -6.34
CA PHE A 47 -13.75 1.69 -7.44
C PHE A 47 -14.44 0.94 -8.58
N PRO A 48 -15.73 1.20 -8.86
CA PRO A 48 -16.39 0.61 -10.01
C PRO A 48 -15.81 1.21 -11.30
N ASN A 49 -15.79 0.41 -12.37
CA ASN A 49 -15.41 0.84 -13.73
C ASN A 49 -13.95 1.20 -13.97
N ILE A 50 -12.99 0.64 -13.21
CA ILE A 50 -11.58 0.72 -13.60
C ILE A 50 -11.37 -0.02 -14.92
N LYS A 51 -10.91 0.69 -15.95
CA LYS A 51 -10.80 0.19 -17.33
C LYS A 51 -9.52 -0.59 -17.60
N GLY A 52 -8.50 -0.46 -16.75
CA GLY A 52 -7.22 -1.12 -16.95
C GLY A 52 -6.19 -0.86 -15.86
N ARG A 53 -4.97 -1.37 -16.08
CA ARG A 53 -3.83 -1.25 -15.15
C ARG A 53 -3.45 0.22 -14.92
N ASP A 54 -3.42 1.04 -15.97
CA ASP A 54 -2.94 2.44 -15.87
C ASP A 54 -3.81 3.27 -14.95
N GLU A 55 -5.14 3.13 -15.04
CA GLU A 55 -6.09 3.81 -14.17
C GLU A 55 -5.96 3.33 -12.71
N ARG A 56 -5.74 2.02 -12.52
CA ARG A 56 -5.47 1.44 -11.19
C ARG A 56 -4.20 2.03 -10.57
N VAL A 57 -3.11 2.08 -11.34
CA VAL A 57 -1.82 2.65 -10.90
C VAL A 57 -1.95 4.15 -10.64
N MET A 58 -2.69 4.88 -11.47
CA MET A 58 -2.97 6.30 -11.27
C MET A 58 -3.71 6.55 -9.95
N ILE A 59 -4.76 5.77 -9.67
CA ILE A 59 -5.52 5.88 -8.41
C ILE A 59 -4.63 5.56 -7.21
N GLU A 60 -3.82 4.51 -7.28
CA GLU A 60 -2.88 4.14 -6.22
C GLU A 60 -1.88 5.28 -5.94
N LYS A 61 -1.31 5.88 -6.99
CA LYS A 61 -0.45 7.07 -6.93
C LYS A 61 -1.15 8.25 -6.28
N MET A 62 -2.37 8.57 -6.73
CA MET A 62 -3.15 9.69 -6.19
C MET A 62 -3.43 9.53 -4.69
N ILE A 63 -3.81 8.32 -4.25
CA ILE A 63 -4.05 8.03 -2.84
C ILE A 63 -2.74 8.14 -2.03
N GLY A 64 -1.64 7.56 -2.53
CA GLY A 64 -0.32 7.64 -1.88
C GLY A 64 0.18 9.07 -1.72
N ASN A 65 0.04 9.89 -2.77
CA ASN A 65 0.40 11.31 -2.76
C ASN A 65 -0.48 12.10 -1.78
N TYR A 66 -1.80 11.92 -1.84
CA TYR A 66 -2.72 12.59 -0.92
C TYR A 66 -2.37 12.32 0.55
N LEU A 67 -2.09 11.07 0.90
CA LEU A 67 -1.70 10.70 2.26
C LEU A 67 -0.35 11.33 2.66
N SER A 68 0.61 11.36 1.74
CA SER A 68 1.92 11.96 1.94
C SER A 68 1.84 13.48 2.15
N ASP A 69 1.03 14.17 1.34
CA ASP A 69 0.76 15.60 1.46
C ASP A 69 0.15 15.95 2.83
N ASN A 70 -0.72 15.06 3.34
CA ASN A 70 -1.34 15.15 4.67
C ASN A 70 -0.45 14.62 5.81
N LYS A 71 0.85 14.38 5.56
CA LYS A 71 1.84 13.94 6.56
C LYS A 71 1.52 12.61 7.23
N VAL A 72 0.79 11.73 6.55
CA VAL A 72 0.59 10.35 7.00
C VAL A 72 1.85 9.54 6.68
N PRO A 73 2.55 8.97 7.68
CA PRO A 73 3.75 8.17 7.41
C PRO A 73 3.36 6.84 6.76
N ILE A 74 3.93 6.56 5.59
CA ILE A 74 3.80 5.30 4.85
C ILE A 74 5.17 4.62 4.86
N ILE A 75 5.24 3.38 5.35
CA ILE A 75 6.51 2.65 5.40
C ILE A 75 7.04 2.40 3.98
N ASP A 76 6.18 1.90 3.10
CA ASP A 76 6.46 1.70 1.69
C ASP A 76 6.06 2.93 0.86
N LEU A 77 6.81 4.03 1.08
CA LEU A 77 6.53 5.33 0.48
C LEU A 77 6.80 5.37 -1.04
N TYR A 78 7.70 4.54 -1.57
CA TYR A 78 8.13 4.67 -2.96
C TYR A 78 7.49 3.69 -3.92
N SER A 79 6.91 2.58 -3.43
CA SER A 79 6.31 1.58 -4.32
C SER A 79 5.12 2.12 -5.12
N HIS A 80 4.40 3.12 -4.61
CA HIS A 80 3.38 3.81 -5.40
C HIS A 80 3.97 4.85 -6.37
N ASN A 81 5.16 5.39 -6.10
CA ASN A 81 5.79 6.41 -6.94
C ASN A 81 6.53 5.84 -8.16
N LEU A 82 7.07 4.63 -8.05
CA LEU A 82 7.97 4.03 -9.04
C LEU A 82 7.30 3.03 -10.00
N GLY A 83 5.96 3.02 -10.10
CA GLY A 83 5.25 2.02 -10.90
C GLY A 83 5.78 1.88 -12.33
N GLU A 84 6.34 0.70 -12.64
CA GLU A 84 6.30 0.06 -13.97
C GLU A 84 4.91 -0.54 -14.23
#